data_AF-I3IPT2-F1
#
_entry.id   AF-I3IPT2-F1
#
_cell.length_a   1.000
_cell.length_b   1.000
_cell.length_c   1.000
_cell.angle_alpha   90.00
_cell.angle_beta   90.00
_cell.angle_gamma   90.00
#
_symmetry.space_group_name_H-M   'P 1'
#
loop_
_entity.id
_entity.type
_entity.pdbx_description
1 polymer ?
#
loop_
_entity_poly.entity_id
_entity_poly.type
_entity_poly.pdbx_seq_one_letter_code
_entity_poly.pdbx_strand_id
1 'polypeptide(L)'
;MMKKKLLLVLLLKLPFIFSGIFSSTSHADSPITSTSFYKPYLDVKMVQRAHLEGVMGIEIAEFLSSPENPIDVKAAVINALSWKFEGKNNAEFYMYYLSLLYHVPFTELDTDFLSADEIFCLGYLMVIDNYFHPEIAIPLLEEAYEMKKDSFTVSIILALAKAQTVLDKDWCEVWKLTERVLRNKNLKQDLRPEATKLILNYMILYKEYCK
;
A
#
# COMPACT_ATOMS: atom_id res chain seq x y z
N MET A 1 -28.00 -22.36 67.88
CA MET A 1 -27.70 -23.29 66.78
C MET A 1 -26.19 -23.28 66.51
N MET A 2 -25.52 -24.42 66.78
CA MET A 2 -24.22 -24.93 66.26
C MET A 2 -23.00 -23.99 66.15
N LYS A 3 -21.94 -24.16 66.97
CA LYS A 3 -20.79 -25.11 66.87
C LYS A 3 -19.91 -24.94 65.62
N LYS A 4 -18.64 -24.48 65.78
CA LYS A 4 -17.37 -25.27 65.65
C LYS A 4 -16.13 -24.41 65.40
N LYS A 5 -15.00 -24.90 65.93
CA LYS A 5 -13.61 -24.44 65.82
C LYS A 5 -12.99 -24.75 64.44
N LEU A 6 -11.80 -24.16 64.23
CA LEU A 6 -10.65 -24.66 63.43
C LEU A 6 -10.78 -24.36 61.92
N LEU A 7 -9.78 -23.84 61.18
CA LEU A 7 -8.43 -24.34 60.98
C LEU A 7 -7.53 -23.26 60.31
N LEU A 8 -6.27 -23.20 60.72
CA LEU A 8 -5.15 -22.63 59.97
C LEU A 8 -4.88 -23.53 58.75
N VAL A 9 -4.86 -22.97 57.54
CA VAL A 9 -4.29 -23.66 56.36
C VAL A 9 -3.28 -22.75 55.70
N LEU A 10 -2.02 -23.02 56.02
CA LEU A 10 -0.85 -22.61 55.25
C LEU A 10 -0.76 -23.58 54.05
N LEU A 11 -0.89 -23.08 52.82
CA LEU A 11 -0.54 -23.85 51.62
C LEU A 11 0.42 -23.05 50.75
N LEU A 12 1.69 -23.40 50.91
CA LEU A 12 2.78 -23.21 49.96
C LEU A 12 2.33 -23.63 48.55
N LYS A 13 2.41 -22.73 47.56
CA LYS A 13 2.43 -23.14 46.14
C LYS A 13 3.55 -22.40 45.40
N LEU A 14 4.35 -23.25 44.74
CA LEU A 14 5.59 -23.08 43.97
C LEU A 14 5.81 -21.74 43.25
N PRO A 15 7.09 -21.35 43.01
CA PRO A 15 7.40 -20.30 42.06
C PRO A 15 6.97 -20.77 40.67
N PHE A 16 6.00 -20.07 40.09
CA PHE A 16 5.69 -20.20 38.67
C PHE A 16 6.94 -19.71 37.92
N ILE A 17 7.70 -20.65 37.37
CA ILE A 17 8.78 -20.35 36.44
C ILE A 17 8.14 -19.55 35.32
N PHE A 18 8.55 -18.29 35.20
CA PHE A 18 8.20 -17.39 34.12
C PHE A 18 8.86 -17.93 32.84
N SER A 19 8.27 -18.99 32.27
CA SER A 19 8.58 -19.44 30.92
C SER A 19 8.19 -18.29 30.00
N GLY A 20 9.22 -17.61 29.50
CA GLY A 20 9.13 -16.44 28.65
C GLY A 20 8.03 -16.61 27.62
N ILE A 21 7.09 -15.67 27.66
CA ILE A 21 6.19 -15.38 26.56
C ILE A 21 7.12 -15.07 25.39
N PHE A 22 7.31 -16.04 24.49
CA PHE A 22 7.73 -15.75 23.14
C PHE A 22 6.60 -14.88 22.57
N SER A 23 6.76 -13.57 22.68
CA SER A 23 6.02 -12.62 21.88
C SER A 23 6.50 -12.84 20.44
N SER A 24 5.90 -13.80 19.74
CA SER A 24 5.82 -13.71 18.30
C SER A 24 5.12 -12.38 18.03
N THR A 25 5.86 -11.37 17.60
CA THR A 25 5.32 -10.07 17.19
C THR A 25 4.48 -10.27 15.93
N SER A 26 3.26 -10.73 16.16
CA SER A 26 1.98 -10.17 15.71
C SER A 26 2.00 -9.33 14.43
N HIS A 27 1.31 -9.89 13.44
CA HIS A 27 0.65 -9.28 12.28
C HIS A 27 1.53 -8.46 11.34
N ALA A 28 1.84 -9.07 10.20
CA ALA A 28 2.20 -8.32 9.01
C ALA A 28 0.93 -7.56 8.53
N ASP A 29 0.96 -6.24 8.70
CA ASP A 29 -0.09 -5.27 8.33
C ASP A 29 -0.28 -5.17 6.80
N SER A 30 -1.09 -4.23 6.31
CA SER A 30 -1.39 -4.08 4.87
C SER A 30 -0.14 -3.99 3.96
N PRO A 31 0.03 -4.89 2.95
CA PRO A 31 1.08 -4.80 1.94
C PRO A 31 1.17 -3.45 1.22
N ILE A 32 0.02 -2.88 0.84
CA ILE A 32 -0.03 -1.67 0.00
C ILE A 32 0.19 -0.38 0.81
N THR A 33 -0.07 -0.37 2.11
CA THR A 33 -0.02 0.85 2.93
C THR A 33 1.09 0.91 3.98
N SER A 34 1.73 -0.23 4.31
CA SER A 34 2.72 -0.30 5.40
C SER A 34 4.14 0.09 5.01
N THR A 35 4.35 0.51 3.76
CA THR A 35 5.65 0.94 3.24
C THR A 35 5.64 2.42 2.89
N SER A 36 6.34 3.23 3.68
CA SER A 36 6.55 4.66 3.39
C SER A 36 7.67 4.86 2.36
N PHE A 37 7.53 4.28 1.17
CA PHE A 37 8.53 4.36 0.11
C PHE A 37 8.63 5.74 -0.55
N TYR A 38 7.77 6.70 -0.20
CA TYR A 38 7.93 8.10 -0.59
C TYR A 38 9.14 8.77 0.08
N LYS A 39 9.62 8.28 1.23
CA LYS A 39 10.66 8.96 2.02
C LYS A 39 11.95 9.27 1.24
N PRO A 40 12.46 8.36 0.38
CA PRO A 40 13.61 8.65 -0.49
C PRO A 40 13.36 9.72 -1.55
N TYR A 41 12.12 10.18 -1.74
CA TYR A 41 11.72 11.23 -2.69
C TYR A 41 11.42 12.57 -2.03
N LEU A 42 11.75 12.75 -0.74
CA LEU A 42 11.51 14.02 -0.04
C LEU A 42 12.35 15.19 -0.59
N ASP A 43 13.29 14.97 -1.50
CA ASP A 43 13.92 16.02 -2.32
C ASP A 43 12.97 16.60 -3.39
N VAL A 44 11.89 15.91 -3.74
CA VAL A 44 10.86 16.37 -4.67
C VAL A 44 9.82 17.20 -3.92
N LYS A 45 9.66 18.47 -4.31
CA LYS A 45 8.72 19.41 -3.67
C LYS A 45 7.29 18.87 -3.61
N MET A 46 6.79 18.24 -4.68
CA MET A 46 5.43 17.71 -4.71
C MET A 46 5.23 16.55 -3.75
N VAL A 47 6.24 15.71 -3.53
CA VAL A 47 6.20 14.63 -2.54
C VAL A 47 6.15 15.19 -1.13
N GLN A 48 6.95 16.22 -0.83
CA GLN A 48 6.87 16.92 0.46
C GLN A 48 5.48 17.53 0.67
N ARG A 49 4.93 18.20 -0.34
CA ARG A 49 3.60 18.79 -0.29
C ARG A 49 2.52 17.74 0.01
N ALA A 50 2.50 16.65 -0.75
CA ALA A 50 1.57 15.55 -0.54
C ALA A 50 1.70 14.94 0.86
N HIS A 51 2.93 14.81 1.38
CA HIS A 51 3.18 14.33 2.75
C HIS A 51 2.62 15.26 3.82
N LEU A 52 2.76 16.58 3.64
CA LEU A 52 2.32 17.59 4.60
C LEU A 52 0.81 17.80 4.57
N GLU A 53 0.21 17.82 3.37
CA GLU A 53 -1.21 18.10 3.18
C GLU A 53 -2.05 16.84 3.40
N GLY A 54 -1.56 15.68 2.93
CA GLY A 54 -2.27 14.41 3.03
C GLY A 54 -3.60 14.36 2.26
N VAL A 55 -3.90 15.34 1.42
CA VAL A 55 -5.14 15.42 0.64
C VAL A 55 -4.87 15.84 -0.79
N MET A 56 -5.65 15.34 -1.74
CA MET A 56 -5.58 15.72 -3.15
C MET A 56 -5.99 17.19 -3.33
N GLY A 57 -5.07 18.00 -3.85
CA GLY A 57 -5.33 19.36 -4.33
C GLY A 57 -5.06 19.49 -5.82
N ILE A 58 -5.45 20.63 -6.41
CA ILE A 58 -5.30 20.88 -7.87
C ILE A 58 -3.84 20.72 -8.32
N GLU A 59 -2.88 21.26 -7.57
CA GLU A 59 -1.46 21.16 -7.94
C GLU A 59 -0.93 19.71 -7.90
N ILE A 60 -1.43 18.89 -6.96
CA ILE A 60 -1.07 17.47 -6.89
C ILE A 60 -1.68 16.73 -8.08
N ALA A 61 -2.96 16.98 -8.38
CA ALA A 61 -3.63 16.37 -9.52
C ALA A 61 -2.96 16.74 -10.86
N GLU A 62 -2.63 18.02 -11.05
CA GLU A 62 -1.88 18.49 -12.23
C GLU A 62 -0.51 17.81 -12.34
N PHE A 63 0.19 17.66 -11.21
CA PHE A 63 1.47 16.95 -11.18
C PHE A 63 1.33 15.47 -11.58
N LEU A 64 0.29 14.78 -11.11
CA LEU A 64 0.03 13.37 -11.44
C LEU A 64 -0.34 13.18 -12.93
N SER A 65 -1.10 14.10 -13.52
CA SER A 65 -1.47 14.07 -14.94
C SER A 65 -0.36 14.53 -15.90
N SER A 66 0.62 15.29 -15.43
CA SER A 66 1.67 15.80 -16.31
C SER A 66 2.55 14.67 -16.88
N PRO A 67 2.74 14.58 -18.21
CA PRO A 67 3.61 13.56 -18.83
C PRO A 67 5.10 13.80 -18.56
N GLU A 68 5.48 15.00 -18.11
CA GLU A 68 6.87 15.36 -17.80
C GLU A 68 7.35 14.74 -16.48
N ASN A 69 6.41 14.35 -15.61
CA ASN A 69 6.74 13.80 -14.29
C ASN A 69 6.96 12.28 -14.37
N PRO A 70 8.09 11.76 -13.87
CA PRO A 70 8.35 10.33 -13.85
C PRO A 70 7.33 9.54 -13.03
N ILE A 71 6.99 8.33 -13.51
CA ILE A 71 5.98 7.46 -12.90
C ILE A 71 6.29 7.07 -11.45
N ASP A 72 7.58 6.92 -11.11
CA ASP A 72 8.04 6.59 -9.76
C ASP A 72 7.86 7.76 -8.79
N VAL A 73 8.06 8.99 -9.26
CA VAL A 73 7.77 10.20 -8.50
C VAL A 73 6.26 10.37 -8.31
N LYS A 74 5.44 10.07 -9.32
CA LYS A 74 3.96 10.05 -9.18
C LYS A 74 3.51 9.01 -8.14
N ALA A 75 4.08 7.80 -8.17
CA ALA A 75 3.83 6.79 -7.16
C ALA A 75 4.25 7.26 -5.76
N ALA A 76 5.40 7.92 -5.63
CA ALA A 76 5.86 8.48 -4.37
C ALA A 76 4.92 9.58 -3.84
N VAL A 77 4.38 10.44 -4.70
CA VAL A 77 3.36 11.45 -4.33
C VAL A 77 2.12 10.77 -3.74
N ILE A 78 1.61 9.71 -4.37
CA ILE A 78 0.42 8.98 -3.89
C ILE A 78 0.72 8.27 -2.56
N ASN A 79 1.89 7.64 -2.43
CA ASN A 79 2.32 7.02 -1.18
C ASN A 79 2.48 8.06 -0.04
N ALA A 80 2.91 9.28 -0.37
CA ALA A 80 3.04 10.40 0.56
C ALA A 80 1.69 10.96 1.03
N LEU A 81 0.67 10.98 0.16
CA LEU A 81 -0.71 11.31 0.57
C LEU A 81 -1.16 10.40 1.71
N SER A 82 -0.66 9.16 1.77
CA SER A 82 -0.95 8.17 2.82
C SER A 82 -2.43 7.79 2.90
N TRP A 83 -2.74 6.93 3.86
CA TRP A 83 -4.05 6.33 4.08
C TRP A 83 -4.59 6.73 5.47
N LYS A 84 -5.87 6.45 5.73
CA LYS A 84 -6.45 6.46 7.07
C LYS A 84 -7.48 5.35 7.19
N PHE A 85 -7.78 4.92 8.41
CA PHE A 85 -8.67 3.78 8.66
C PHE A 85 -10.09 4.01 8.11
N GLU A 86 -10.60 5.23 8.22
CA GLU A 86 -11.92 5.61 7.71
C GLU A 86 -11.97 5.73 6.17
N GLY A 87 -10.86 5.48 5.48
CA GLY A 87 -10.70 5.67 4.05
C GLY A 87 -10.56 7.13 3.64
N LYS A 88 -10.22 7.39 2.38
CA LYS A 88 -10.01 8.75 1.83
C LYS A 88 -10.76 8.90 0.50
N ASN A 89 -10.68 10.09 -0.08
CA ASN A 89 -11.36 10.44 -1.33
C ASN A 89 -10.44 11.18 -2.30
N ASN A 90 -9.14 10.92 -2.23
CA ASN A 90 -8.17 11.49 -3.15
C ASN A 90 -8.37 11.01 -4.59
N ALA A 91 -8.80 9.75 -4.78
CA ALA A 91 -9.15 9.19 -6.08
C ALA A 91 -10.33 9.93 -6.70
N GLU A 92 -11.38 10.21 -5.93
CA GLU A 92 -12.55 10.96 -6.37
C GLU A 92 -12.18 12.39 -6.78
N PHE A 93 -11.37 13.09 -5.96
CA PHE A 93 -10.86 14.41 -6.31
C PHE A 93 -9.99 14.41 -7.57
N TYR A 94 -9.20 13.36 -7.77
CA TYR A 94 -8.41 13.19 -8.98
C TYR A 94 -9.29 12.94 -10.21
N MET A 95 -10.33 12.12 -10.09
CA MET A 95 -11.32 11.92 -11.16
C MET A 95 -12.02 13.23 -11.54
N TYR A 96 -12.42 14.05 -10.56
CA TYR A 96 -12.99 15.38 -10.85
C TYR A 96 -12.02 16.26 -11.63
N TYR A 97 -10.73 16.25 -11.28
CA TYR A 97 -9.71 16.96 -12.05
C TYR A 97 -9.60 16.43 -13.49
N LEU A 98 -9.56 15.11 -13.68
CA LEU A 98 -9.51 14.49 -15.00
C LEU A 98 -10.74 14.85 -15.85
N SER A 99 -11.95 14.84 -15.28
CA SER A 99 -13.18 15.27 -15.97
C SER A 99 -13.08 16.71 -16.47
N LEU A 100 -12.50 17.61 -15.68
CA LEU A 100 -12.25 18.99 -16.09
C LEU A 100 -11.17 19.08 -17.17
N LEU A 101 -10.07 18.35 -17.03
CA LEU A 101 -8.95 18.33 -17.99
C LEU A 101 -9.41 17.87 -19.37
N TYR A 102 -10.19 16.79 -19.44
CA TYR A 102 -10.68 16.20 -20.68
C TYR A 102 -11.99 16.79 -21.19
N HIS A 103 -12.63 17.69 -20.43
CA HIS A 103 -13.93 18.28 -20.77
C HIS A 103 -15.03 17.22 -20.97
N VAL A 104 -14.99 16.15 -20.19
CA VAL A 104 -15.95 15.03 -20.21
C VAL A 104 -16.72 15.01 -18.89
N PRO A 105 -18.05 14.80 -18.89
CA PRO A 105 -18.81 14.63 -17.65
C PRO A 105 -18.21 13.53 -16.76
N PHE A 106 -18.21 13.76 -15.44
CA PHE A 106 -17.68 12.79 -14.47
C PHE A 106 -18.26 11.38 -14.62
N THR A 107 -19.54 11.26 -14.98
CA THR A 107 -20.24 9.99 -15.18
C THR A 107 -19.89 9.27 -16.49
N GLU A 108 -19.20 9.96 -17.41
CA GLU A 108 -18.80 9.46 -18.73
C GLU A 108 -17.28 9.32 -18.86
N LEU A 109 -16.51 9.73 -17.84
CA LEU A 109 -15.07 9.56 -17.83
C LEU A 109 -14.72 8.07 -17.70
N ASP A 110 -14.12 7.53 -18.74
CA ASP A 110 -13.56 6.19 -18.78
C ASP A 110 -12.04 6.22 -19.05
N THR A 111 -11.40 5.06 -19.12
CA THR A 111 -9.96 4.94 -19.32
C THR A 111 -9.51 5.22 -20.76
N ASP A 112 -10.41 5.23 -21.75
CA ASP A 112 -10.06 5.50 -23.15
C ASP A 112 -9.58 6.94 -23.35
N PHE A 113 -9.96 7.86 -22.44
CA PHE A 113 -9.46 9.23 -22.42
C PHE A 113 -8.08 9.38 -21.76
N LEU A 114 -7.68 8.43 -20.90
CA LEU A 114 -6.60 8.59 -19.96
C LEU A 114 -5.27 8.04 -20.49
N SER A 115 -4.17 8.69 -20.12
CA SER A 115 -2.85 8.11 -20.31
C SER A 115 -2.62 6.93 -19.35
N ALA A 116 -1.68 6.04 -19.70
CA ALA A 116 -1.30 4.94 -18.82
C ALA A 116 -0.86 5.39 -17.41
N ASP A 117 -0.24 6.57 -17.31
CA ASP A 117 0.17 7.17 -16.04
C ASP A 117 -1.04 7.62 -15.22
N GLU A 118 -2.06 8.18 -15.86
CA GLU A 118 -3.29 8.62 -15.18
C GLU A 118 -4.13 7.45 -14.72
N ILE A 119 -4.25 6.40 -15.55
CA ILE A 119 -4.89 5.14 -15.18
C ILE A 119 -4.16 4.52 -13.97
N PHE A 120 -2.82 4.48 -14.01
CA PHE A 120 -1.99 4.04 -12.88
C PHE A 120 -2.26 4.87 -11.61
N CYS A 121 -2.21 6.19 -11.71
CA CYS A 121 -2.41 7.08 -10.58
C CYS A 121 -3.80 6.91 -9.98
N LEU A 122 -4.84 6.82 -10.81
CA LEU A 122 -6.20 6.61 -10.37
C LEU A 122 -6.36 5.28 -9.64
N GLY A 123 -5.89 4.17 -10.24
CA GLY A 123 -5.91 2.86 -9.60
C GLY A 123 -5.13 2.84 -8.28
N TYR A 124 -3.96 3.48 -8.23
CA TYR A 124 -3.17 3.51 -7.00
C TYR A 124 -3.83 4.35 -5.89
N LEU A 125 -4.41 5.50 -6.24
CA LEU A 125 -5.20 6.30 -5.32
C LEU A 125 -6.40 5.51 -4.77
N MET A 126 -7.12 4.77 -5.63
CA MET A 126 -8.28 3.99 -5.21
C MET A 126 -7.93 2.92 -4.17
N VAL A 127 -6.82 2.19 -4.35
CA VAL A 127 -6.39 1.19 -3.38
C VAL A 127 -5.84 1.81 -2.09
N ILE A 128 -5.21 2.99 -2.15
CA ILE A 128 -4.75 3.71 -0.95
C ILE A 128 -5.93 4.32 -0.17
N ASP A 129 -6.92 4.83 -0.87
CA ASP A 129 -8.13 5.41 -0.29
C ASP A 129 -9.01 4.36 0.39
N ASN A 130 -9.05 3.13 -0.14
CA ASN A 130 -9.82 2.02 0.42
C ASN A 130 -9.09 0.68 0.31
N TYR A 131 -8.04 0.49 1.11
CA TYR A 131 -7.22 -0.73 1.11
C TYR A 131 -7.94 -1.98 1.64
N PHE A 132 -9.15 -1.84 2.18
CA PHE A 132 -10.03 -2.97 2.52
C PHE A 132 -10.72 -3.58 1.30
N HIS A 133 -10.83 -2.83 0.20
CA HIS A 133 -11.45 -3.26 -1.05
C HIS A 133 -10.52 -3.07 -2.27
N PRO A 134 -9.30 -3.66 -2.25
CA PRO A 134 -8.32 -3.49 -3.30
C PRO A 134 -8.82 -3.96 -4.68
N GLU A 135 -9.76 -4.91 -4.72
CA GLU A 135 -10.33 -5.50 -5.94
C GLU A 135 -10.92 -4.47 -6.90
N ILE A 136 -11.43 -3.34 -6.38
CA ILE A 136 -12.03 -2.28 -7.18
C ILE A 136 -10.95 -1.57 -8.02
N ALA A 137 -9.72 -1.47 -7.51
CA ALA A 137 -8.60 -0.80 -8.17
C ALA A 137 -7.80 -1.72 -9.11
N ILE A 138 -7.90 -3.04 -8.97
CA ILE A 138 -7.09 -4.00 -9.73
C ILE A 138 -7.25 -3.84 -11.25
N PRO A 139 -8.47 -3.71 -11.83
CA PRO A 139 -8.62 -3.58 -13.27
C PRO A 139 -7.85 -2.40 -13.86
N LEU A 140 -7.88 -1.24 -13.19
CA LEU A 140 -7.12 -0.05 -13.62
C LEU A 140 -5.62 -0.27 -13.53
N LEU A 141 -5.14 -0.86 -12.43
CA LEU A 141 -3.71 -1.14 -12.27
C LEU A 141 -3.22 -2.20 -13.27
N GLU A 142 -4.07 -3.16 -13.66
CA GLU A 142 -3.78 -4.13 -14.71
C GLU A 142 -3.73 -3.47 -16.09
N GLU A 143 -4.68 -2.58 -16.41
CA GLU A 143 -4.69 -1.82 -17.66
C GLU A 143 -3.45 -0.94 -17.80
N ALA A 144 -3.09 -0.20 -16.75
CA ALA A 144 -1.86 0.59 -16.74
C ALA A 144 -0.61 -0.29 -16.88
N TYR A 145 -0.59 -1.47 -16.26
CA TYR A 145 0.48 -2.46 -16.44
C TYR A 145 0.56 -2.95 -17.88
N GLU A 146 -0.56 -3.24 -18.54
CA GLU A 146 -0.57 -3.69 -19.92
C GLU A 146 -0.03 -2.62 -20.89
N MET A 147 -0.23 -1.34 -20.57
CA MET A 147 0.33 -0.21 -21.33
C MET A 147 1.79 0.11 -20.98
N LYS A 148 2.30 -0.30 -19.80
CA LYS A 148 3.66 -0.05 -19.30
C LYS A 148 4.34 -1.31 -18.74
N LYS A 149 4.31 -2.40 -19.51
CA LYS A 149 4.75 -3.75 -19.08
C LYS A 149 6.21 -3.84 -18.63
N ASP A 150 7.04 -2.89 -19.06
CA ASP A 150 8.45 -2.82 -18.71
C ASP A 150 8.73 -2.02 -17.43
N SER A 151 7.76 -1.24 -16.92
CA SER A 151 7.94 -0.43 -15.72
C SER A 151 7.97 -1.28 -14.45
N PHE A 152 9.07 -1.17 -13.69
CA PHE A 152 9.15 -1.77 -12.37
C PHE A 152 8.15 -1.14 -11.39
N THR A 153 8.01 0.18 -11.41
CA THR A 153 7.10 0.93 -10.55
C THR A 153 5.66 0.46 -10.72
N VAL A 154 5.15 0.42 -11.96
CA VAL A 154 3.79 -0.03 -12.22
C VAL A 154 3.61 -1.49 -11.79
N SER A 155 4.58 -2.34 -12.11
CA SER A 155 4.55 -3.76 -11.76
C SER A 155 4.52 -4.00 -10.25
N ILE A 156 5.34 -3.28 -9.47
CA ILE A 156 5.44 -3.54 -8.03
C ILE A 156 4.22 -3.01 -7.29
N ILE A 157 3.64 -1.88 -7.70
CA ILE A 157 2.39 -1.36 -7.11
C ILE A 157 1.21 -2.27 -7.42
N LEU A 158 1.08 -2.77 -8.66
CA LEU A 158 0.08 -3.78 -8.99
C LEU A 158 0.26 -5.05 -8.13
N ALA A 159 1.50 -5.51 -7.95
CA ALA A 159 1.78 -6.68 -7.11
C ALA A 159 1.43 -6.44 -5.64
N LEU A 160 1.68 -5.25 -5.08
CA LEU A 160 1.28 -4.89 -3.72
C LEU A 160 -0.24 -4.82 -3.57
N ALA A 161 -0.95 -4.27 -4.56
CA ALA A 161 -2.42 -4.24 -4.57
C ALA A 161 -3.01 -5.66 -4.65
N LYS A 162 -2.45 -6.54 -5.50
CA LYS A 162 -2.82 -7.96 -5.56
C LYS A 162 -2.50 -8.67 -4.24
N ALA A 163 -1.34 -8.41 -3.65
CA ALA A 163 -0.97 -8.98 -2.36
C ALA A 163 -1.97 -8.57 -1.26
N GLN A 164 -2.47 -7.32 -1.28
CA GLN A 164 -3.53 -6.87 -0.38
C GLN A 164 -4.81 -7.72 -0.51
N THR A 165 -5.20 -8.16 -1.72
CA THR A 165 -6.42 -8.98 -1.94
C THR A 165 -6.36 -10.38 -1.32
N VAL A 166 -5.15 -10.89 -1.07
CA VAL A 166 -4.90 -12.23 -0.51
C VAL A 166 -4.33 -12.19 0.90
N LEU A 167 -4.23 -11.01 1.50
CA LEU A 167 -3.64 -10.80 2.82
C LEU A 167 -4.26 -11.70 3.89
N ASP A 168 -5.58 -11.85 3.92
CA ASP A 168 -6.26 -12.67 4.93
C ASP A 168 -6.36 -14.16 4.54
N LYS A 169 -5.78 -14.56 3.41
CA LYS A 169 -5.98 -15.89 2.81
C LYS A 169 -4.69 -16.69 2.71
N ASP A 170 -3.65 -16.12 2.12
CA ASP A 170 -2.40 -16.82 1.82
C ASP A 170 -1.20 -15.88 1.91
N TRP A 171 -0.53 -15.91 3.06
CA TRP A 171 0.67 -15.11 3.32
C TRP A 171 1.88 -15.53 2.48
N CYS A 172 1.94 -16.79 2.04
CA CYS A 172 2.98 -17.17 1.08
C CYS A 172 2.72 -16.52 -0.28
N GLU A 173 1.46 -16.46 -0.72
CA GLU A 173 1.11 -15.80 -1.97
C GLU A 173 1.34 -14.28 -1.91
N VAL A 174 1.09 -13.62 -0.77
CA VAL A 174 1.48 -12.22 -0.51
C VAL A 174 2.96 -11.98 -0.84
N TRP A 175 3.85 -12.86 -0.35
CA TRP A 175 5.28 -12.80 -0.68
C TRP A 175 5.53 -13.10 -2.16
N LYS A 176 5.00 -14.19 -2.70
CA LYS A 176 5.28 -14.64 -4.07
C LYS A 176 4.88 -13.62 -5.14
N LEU A 177 3.76 -12.93 -4.94
CA LEU A 177 3.29 -11.88 -5.84
C LEU A 177 4.32 -10.76 -5.98
N THR A 178 4.86 -10.29 -4.86
CA THR A 178 5.86 -9.22 -4.85
C THR A 178 7.26 -9.71 -5.23
N GLU A 179 7.66 -10.90 -4.77
CA GLU A 179 8.94 -11.54 -5.10
C GLU A 179 9.12 -11.69 -6.62
N ARG A 180 8.05 -12.07 -7.34
CA ARG A 180 8.09 -12.23 -8.80
C ARG A 180 8.54 -10.94 -9.50
N VAL A 181 8.05 -9.79 -9.04
CA VAL A 181 8.42 -8.48 -9.59
C VAL A 181 9.81 -8.08 -9.11
N LEU A 182 10.10 -8.22 -7.81
CA LEU A 182 11.41 -7.87 -7.21
C LEU A 182 12.59 -8.62 -7.85
N ARG A 183 12.36 -9.85 -8.34
CA ARG A 183 13.38 -10.67 -9.02
C ARG A 183 13.42 -10.48 -10.54
N ASN A 184 12.47 -9.75 -11.13
CA ASN A 184 12.38 -9.60 -12.57
C ASN A 184 13.41 -8.58 -13.08
N LYS A 185 14.54 -9.09 -13.57
CA LYS A 185 15.64 -8.29 -14.13
C LYS A 185 15.35 -7.68 -15.50
N ASN A 186 14.23 -8.05 -16.14
CA ASN A 186 13.84 -7.52 -17.45
C ASN A 186 13.04 -6.23 -17.34
N LEU A 187 12.56 -5.86 -16.14
CA LEU A 187 11.87 -4.60 -15.92
C LEU A 187 12.86 -3.45 -15.87
N LYS A 188 12.49 -2.34 -16.48
CA LYS A 188 13.13 -1.03 -16.29
C LYS A 188 13.04 -0.66 -14.82
N GLN A 189 14.20 -0.57 -14.17
CA GLN A 189 14.32 -0.19 -12.76
C GLN A 189 14.09 1.32 -12.60
N ASP A 190 12.84 1.74 -12.79
CA ASP A 190 12.43 3.15 -12.75
C ASP A 190 12.03 3.64 -11.35
N LEU A 191 11.97 2.76 -10.33
CA LEU A 191 11.81 3.14 -8.93
C LEU A 191 13.19 3.32 -8.26
N ARG A 192 13.35 4.34 -7.41
CA ARG A 192 14.60 4.59 -6.66
C ARG A 192 15.01 3.34 -5.87
N PRO A 193 16.28 2.92 -5.91
CA PRO A 193 16.75 1.73 -5.19
C PRO A 193 16.42 1.73 -3.69
N GLU A 194 16.49 2.89 -3.04
CA GLU A 194 16.14 3.06 -1.63
C GLU A 194 14.65 2.81 -1.37
N ALA A 195 13.77 3.22 -2.29
CA ALA A 195 12.34 2.96 -2.21
C ALA A 195 12.04 1.47 -2.42
N THR A 196 12.68 0.84 -3.42
CA THR A 196 12.62 -0.61 -3.64
C THR A 196 13.07 -1.39 -2.40
N LYS A 197 14.14 -0.94 -1.73
CA LYS A 197 14.63 -1.56 -0.50
C LYS A 197 13.60 -1.47 0.64
N LEU A 198 12.89 -0.35 0.79
CA LEU A 198 11.82 -0.22 1.80
C LEU A 198 10.67 -1.20 1.54
N ILE A 199 10.26 -1.36 0.27
CA ILE A 199 9.25 -2.34 -0.12
C ILE A 199 9.73 -3.76 0.20
N LEU A 200 10.93 -4.12 -0.24
CA LEU A 200 11.51 -5.45 0.01
C LEU A 200 11.61 -5.76 1.51
N ASN A 201 12.12 -4.82 2.31
CA ASN A 201 12.29 -5.01 3.75
C ASN A 201 10.97 -5.33 4.46
N TYR A 202 9.86 -4.79 3.98
CA TYR A 202 8.54 -5.10 4.51
C TYR A 202 8.02 -6.42 3.96
N MET A 203 8.04 -6.59 2.63
CA MET A 203 7.45 -7.78 2.01
C MET A 203 8.16 -9.07 2.38
N ILE A 204 9.48 -9.03 2.67
CA ILE A 204 10.24 -10.21 3.06
C ILE A 204 9.76 -10.82 4.39
N LEU A 205 9.02 -10.07 5.22
CA LEU A 205 8.41 -10.59 6.44
C LEU A 205 7.42 -11.73 6.14
N TYR A 206 6.77 -11.71 4.97
CA TYR A 206 5.85 -12.77 4.55
C TYR A 206 6.54 -14.03 4.03
N LYS A 207 7.86 -13.96 3.77
CA LYS A 207 8.61 -15.08 3.19
C LYS A 207 8.61 -16.32 4.08
N GLU A 208 8.56 -16.14 5.41
CA GLU A 208 8.57 -17.25 6.37
C GLU A 208 7.35 -18.18 6.27
N TYR A 209 6.27 -17.71 5.63
CA TYR A 209 5.05 -18.49 5.43
C TYR A 209 5.08 -19.38 4.19
N CYS A 210 6.11 -19.25 3.35
CA CYS A 210 6.35 -20.13 2.21
C CYS A 210 7.17 -21.35 2.64
N LYS A 211 6.46 -22.44 2.97
CA LYS A 211 7.05 -23.76 3.26
C LYS A 211 7.31 -24.56 1.99
#